data_AF-A0AA38Q521-F1
#
_entry.id   AF-A0AA38Q521-F1
#
_cell.length_a   1.000
_cell.length_b   1.000
_cell.length_c   1.000
_cell.angle_alpha   90.00
_cell.angle_beta   90.00
_cell.angle_gamma   90.00
#
_symmetry.space_group_name_H-M   'P 1'
#
loop_
_entity.id
_entity.type
_entity.pdbx_description
1 polymer ?
#
loop_
_entity_poly.entity_id
_entity_poly.type
_entity_poly.pdbx_seq_one_letter_code
_entity_poly.pdbx_strand_id
1 'polypeptide(L)'
;MYQLMEFQLRELQESGRLPFELHSSINAGLVKLNKYHSLAKSNQFYVVATICHPSFRLKWFGDTDSYEYKHAHTIFETVYGEYSKAGPVGLNVTSPKKNTSTSSAPPKTPPPEEEHSKFDRYISGEGGEGDIDKPLDWWWTHCKDIEGVPGFPIINHIA
;
A
#
# COMPACT_ATOMS: atom_id res chain seq x y z
N MET A 1 5.25 -3.23 -10.82
CA MET A 1 6.55 -3.61 -11.44
C MET A 1 6.47 -4.92 -12.24
N TYR A 2 6.16 -6.08 -11.63
CA TYR A 2 6.17 -7.38 -12.32
C TYR A 2 5.23 -7.45 -13.54
N GLN A 3 3.99 -6.97 -13.41
CA GLN A 3 3.00 -6.95 -14.51
C GLN A 3 3.47 -6.13 -15.72
N LEU A 4 4.10 -4.97 -15.50
CA LEU A 4 4.63 -4.13 -16.58
C LEU A 4 5.75 -4.85 -17.33
N MET A 5 6.68 -5.48 -16.60
CA MET A 5 7.76 -6.25 -17.21
C MET A 5 7.23 -7.45 -17.98
N GLU A 6 6.21 -8.12 -17.46
CA GLU A 6 5.55 -9.24 -18.14
C GLU A 6 4.90 -8.77 -19.45
N PHE A 7 4.14 -7.67 -19.40
CA PHE A 7 3.51 -7.06 -20.58
C PHE A 7 4.54 -6.76 -21.66
N GLN A 8 5.63 -6.05 -21.31
CA GLN A 8 6.68 -5.68 -22.25
C GLN A 8 7.39 -6.89 -22.86
N LEU A 9 7.69 -7.92 -22.06
CA LEU A 9 8.35 -9.13 -22.57
C LEU A 9 7.44 -9.92 -23.52
N ARG A 10 6.14 -9.99 -23.24
CA ARG A 10 5.15 -10.64 -24.12
C ARG A 10 4.97 -9.87 -25.43
N GLU A 11 4.83 -8.54 -25.34
CA GLU A 11 4.73 -7.67 -26.52
C GLU A 11 5.97 -7.83 -27.41
N LEU A 12 7.16 -7.81 -26.83
CA LEU A 12 8.41 -8.02 -27.56
C LEU A 12 8.46 -9.39 -28.24
N GLN A 13 8.02 -10.45 -27.55
CA GLN A 13 7.94 -11.80 -28.09
C GLN A 13 6.97 -11.92 -29.28
N GLU A 14 5.81 -11.26 -29.18
CA GLU A 14 4.76 -11.30 -30.22
C GLU A 14 5.06 -10.41 -31.42
N SER A 15 5.82 -9.32 -31.21
CA SER A 15 6.11 -8.33 -32.25
C SER A 15 6.92 -8.89 -33.44
N GLY A 16 7.62 -10.02 -33.26
CA GLY A 16 8.51 -10.61 -34.26
C GLY A 16 9.69 -9.72 -34.66
N ARG A 17 9.92 -8.61 -33.93
CA ARG A 17 10.99 -7.64 -34.23
C ARG A 17 12.36 -8.08 -33.74
N LEU A 18 12.41 -9.13 -32.92
CA LEU A 18 13.64 -9.59 -32.28
C LEU A 18 14.32 -10.72 -33.07
N PRO A 19 15.66 -10.76 -33.08
CA PRO A 19 16.41 -11.90 -33.57
C PRO A 19 15.97 -13.20 -32.90
N PHE A 20 15.97 -14.30 -33.67
CA PHE A 20 15.56 -15.62 -33.21
C PHE A 20 16.34 -16.08 -31.97
N GLU A 21 17.61 -15.70 -31.87
CA GLU A 21 18.50 -16.01 -30.76
C GLU A 21 18.00 -15.41 -29.44
N LEU A 22 17.33 -14.25 -29.48
CA LEU A 22 16.80 -13.57 -28.29
C LEU A 22 15.46 -14.14 -27.80
N HIS A 23 14.76 -14.92 -28.62
CA HIS A 23 13.49 -15.54 -28.21
C HIS A 23 13.69 -16.50 -27.03
N SER A 24 14.79 -17.27 -27.05
CA SER A 24 15.16 -18.15 -25.94
C SER A 24 15.41 -17.37 -24.65
N SER A 25 16.12 -16.23 -24.75
CA SER A 25 16.39 -15.36 -23.61
C SER A 25 15.12 -14.72 -23.03
N ILE A 26 14.18 -14.27 -23.88
CA ILE A 26 12.89 -13.74 -23.43
C ILE A 26 12.09 -14.81 -22.70
N ASN A 27 12.00 -16.01 -23.25
CA ASN A 27 11.29 -17.12 -22.61
C ASN A 27 11.89 -17.44 -21.24
N ALA A 28 13.22 -17.52 -21.13
CA ALA A 28 13.90 -17.70 -19.85
C ALA A 28 13.61 -16.55 -18.87
N GLY A 29 13.57 -15.31 -19.37
CA GLY A 29 13.18 -14.12 -18.63
C GLY A 29 11.75 -14.22 -18.08
N LEU A 30 10.78 -14.57 -18.91
CA LEU A 30 9.37 -14.75 -18.54
C LEU A 30 9.19 -15.85 -17.49
N VAL A 31 9.85 -17.00 -17.67
CA VAL A 31 9.81 -18.10 -16.68
C VAL A 31 10.34 -17.63 -15.32
N LYS A 32 11.47 -16.92 -15.32
CA LYS A 32 12.08 -16.40 -14.09
C LYS A 32 11.21 -15.31 -13.46
N LEU A 33 10.65 -14.42 -14.27
CA LEU A 33 9.74 -13.37 -13.82
C LEU A 33 8.51 -13.96 -13.13
N ASN A 34 7.84 -14.93 -13.77
CA ASN A 34 6.66 -15.60 -13.22
C ASN A 34 6.97 -16.29 -11.89
N LYS A 35 8.14 -16.94 -11.79
CA LYS A 35 8.60 -17.54 -10.54
C LYS A 35 8.70 -16.50 -9.41
N TYR A 36 9.38 -15.37 -9.65
CA TYR A 36 9.53 -14.35 -8.62
C TYR A 36 8.24 -13.61 -8.31
N HIS A 37 7.39 -13.38 -9.32
CA HIS A 37 6.09 -12.77 -9.12
C HIS A 37 5.19 -13.65 -8.24
N SER A 38 5.19 -14.97 -8.47
CA SER A 38 4.50 -15.93 -7.61
C SER A 38 5.03 -15.93 -6.18
N LEU A 39 6.36 -15.94 -6.02
CA LEU A 39 6.99 -15.83 -4.69
C LEU A 39 6.62 -14.52 -3.97
N ALA A 40 6.60 -13.40 -4.69
CA ALA A 40 6.21 -12.10 -4.14
C ALA A 40 4.74 -12.13 -3.67
N LYS A 41 3.82 -12.64 -4.49
CA LYS A 41 2.40 -12.79 -4.12
C LYS A 41 2.19 -13.69 -2.89
N SER A 42 3.04 -14.70 -2.68
CA SER A 42 2.98 -15.56 -1.49
C SER A 42 3.58 -14.94 -0.22
N ASN A 43 4.31 -13.83 -0.35
CA ASN A 43 4.95 -13.15 0.77
C ASN A 43 4.00 -12.10 1.37
N GLN A 44 3.56 -12.31 2.61
CA GLN A 44 2.65 -11.41 3.31
C GLN A 44 3.19 -9.97 3.43
N PHE A 45 4.50 -9.77 3.59
CA PHE A 45 5.09 -8.44 3.65
C PHE A 45 4.98 -7.70 2.31
N TYR A 46 5.18 -8.41 1.20
CA TYR A 46 4.98 -7.84 -0.13
C TYR A 46 3.51 -7.46 -0.34
N VAL A 47 2.58 -8.33 0.07
CA VAL A 47 1.15 -8.07 0.00
C VAL A 47 0.78 -6.82 0.79
N VAL A 48 1.15 -6.76 2.08
CA VAL A 48 0.87 -5.62 2.96
C VAL A 48 1.50 -4.34 2.42
N ALA A 49 2.78 -4.36 2.03
CA ALA A 49 3.46 -3.18 1.48
C ALA A 49 2.76 -2.66 0.20
N THR A 50 2.29 -3.57 -0.66
CA THR A 50 1.55 -3.21 -1.87
C THR A 50 0.20 -2.60 -1.53
N ILE A 51 -0.52 -3.14 -0.54
CA ILE A 51 -1.81 -2.59 -0.10
C ILE A 51 -1.63 -1.23 0.56
N CYS A 52 -0.57 -1.03 1.34
CA CYS A 52 -0.21 0.26 1.94
C CYS A 52 0.28 1.30 0.90
N HIS A 53 0.38 0.94 -0.38
CA HIS A 53 0.69 1.90 -1.43
C HIS A 53 -0.60 2.55 -1.96
N PRO A 54 -0.80 3.88 -1.84
CA PRO A 54 -2.07 4.54 -2.18
C PRO A 54 -2.53 4.34 -3.63
N SER A 55 -1.58 4.24 -4.57
CA SER A 55 -1.89 4.04 -6.00
C SER A 55 -2.19 2.59 -6.38
N PHE A 56 -1.91 1.63 -5.49
CA PHE A 56 -2.05 0.20 -5.75
C PHE A 56 -3.19 -0.41 -4.92
N ARG A 57 -3.14 -0.31 -3.59
CA ARG A 57 -4.15 -0.85 -2.66
C ARG A 57 -4.56 -2.28 -3.04
N LEU A 58 -5.82 -2.67 -2.82
CA LEU A 58 -6.33 -3.98 -3.22
C LEU A 58 -6.55 -4.12 -4.73
N LYS A 59 -6.80 -3.02 -5.47
CA LYS A 59 -7.00 -3.07 -6.93
C LYS A 59 -5.81 -3.66 -7.69
N TRP A 60 -4.61 -3.61 -7.11
CA TRP A 60 -3.42 -4.26 -7.67
C TRP A 60 -3.54 -5.78 -7.79
N PHE A 61 -4.31 -6.41 -6.91
CA PHE A 61 -4.52 -7.87 -6.87
C PHE A 61 -5.65 -8.34 -7.80
N GLY A 62 -6.19 -7.43 -8.62
CA GLY A 62 -7.23 -7.71 -9.61
C GLY A 62 -8.62 -7.38 -9.09
N ASP A 63 -9.62 -8.03 -9.70
CA ASP A 63 -11.03 -7.80 -9.38
C ASP A 63 -11.37 -8.29 -7.98
N THR A 64 -12.42 -7.70 -7.38
CA THR A 64 -12.91 -8.03 -6.03
C THR A 64 -13.22 -9.51 -5.85
N ASP A 65 -13.57 -10.21 -6.93
CA ASP A 65 -13.87 -11.64 -6.90
C ASP A 65 -12.66 -12.56 -7.02
N SER A 66 -11.49 -12.03 -7.40
CA SER A 66 -10.29 -12.82 -7.57
C SER A 66 -9.82 -13.45 -6.26
N TYR A 67 -9.19 -14.62 -6.37
CA TYR A 67 -8.59 -15.28 -5.22
C TYR A 67 -7.52 -14.39 -4.57
N GLU A 68 -6.67 -13.76 -5.39
CA GLU A 68 -5.63 -12.86 -4.92
C GLU A 68 -6.17 -11.65 -4.18
N TYR A 69 -7.26 -11.03 -4.65
CA TYR A 69 -7.89 -9.92 -3.97
C TYR A 69 -8.41 -10.33 -2.59
N LYS A 70 -9.17 -11.44 -2.52
CA LYS A 70 -9.73 -11.95 -1.26
C LYS A 70 -8.63 -12.32 -0.28
N HIS A 71 -7.58 -12.98 -0.76
CA HIS A 71 -6.42 -13.35 0.05
C HIS A 71 -5.70 -12.10 0.61
N ALA A 72 -5.44 -11.11 -0.26
CA ALA A 72 -4.81 -9.85 0.12
C ALA A 72 -5.64 -9.07 1.13
N HIS A 73 -6.97 -9.02 0.94
CA HIS A 73 -7.91 -8.41 1.87
C HIS A 73 -7.83 -9.07 3.25
N THR A 74 -7.93 -10.39 3.34
CA THR A 74 -7.87 -11.12 4.62
C THR A 74 -6.54 -10.91 5.33
N ILE A 75 -5.41 -10.92 4.62
CA ILE A 75 -4.09 -10.63 5.20
C ILE A 75 -4.10 -9.23 5.82
N PHE A 76 -4.53 -8.22 5.05
CA PHE A 76 -4.47 -6.85 5.50
C PHE A 76 -5.45 -6.56 6.63
N GLU A 77 -6.67 -7.10 6.57
CA GLU A 77 -7.66 -7.03 7.64
C GLU A 77 -7.12 -7.62 8.94
N THR A 78 -6.46 -8.79 8.87
CA THR A 78 -5.84 -9.43 10.04
C THR A 78 -4.74 -8.55 10.63
N VAL A 79 -3.82 -8.05 9.79
CA VAL A 79 -2.71 -7.19 10.23
C VAL A 79 -3.23 -5.88 10.82
N TYR A 80 -4.24 -5.26 10.18
CA TYR A 80 -4.87 -4.04 10.67
C TYR A 80 -5.62 -4.26 11.99
N GLY A 81 -6.29 -5.40 12.14
CA GLY A 81 -6.95 -5.81 13.38
C GLY A 81 -5.97 -5.90 14.55
N GLU A 82 -4.81 -6.53 14.35
CA GLU A 82 -3.76 -6.58 15.38
C GLU A 82 -3.15 -5.21 15.65
N TYR A 83 -2.91 -4.43 14.58
CA TYR A 83 -2.39 -3.07 14.66
C TYR A 83 -3.30 -2.14 15.48
N SER A 84 -4.61 -2.19 15.24
CA SER A 84 -5.60 -1.35 15.94
C SER A 84 -5.73 -1.72 17.42
N LYS A 85 -5.55 -2.99 17.79
CA LYS A 85 -5.52 -3.45 19.20
C LYS A 85 -4.26 -3.03 19.92
N ALA A 86 -3.11 -3.06 19.25
CA ALA A 86 -1.82 -2.68 19.84
C ALA A 86 -1.77 -1.19 20.25
N GLY A 87 -2.67 -0.36 19.69
CA GLY A 87 -2.64 1.09 19.83
C GLY A 87 -1.42 1.71 19.15
N PRO A 88 -1.34 3.06 19.09
CA PRO A 88 -0.14 3.70 18.60
C PRO A 88 1.01 3.34 19.53
N VAL A 89 1.89 2.44 19.08
CA VAL A 89 3.18 2.21 19.71
C VAL A 89 3.96 3.52 19.56
N GLY A 90 3.87 4.37 20.58
CA GLY A 90 4.78 5.49 20.71
C GLY A 90 6.18 4.90 20.80
N LEU A 91 6.92 4.94 19.69
CA LEU A 91 8.38 4.88 19.77
C LEU A 91 8.77 6.06 20.67
N ASN A 92 9.07 5.77 21.93
CA ASN A 92 9.47 6.73 22.95
C ASN A 92 10.82 7.36 22.54
N VAL A 93 10.80 8.24 21.55
CA VAL A 93 11.88 9.19 21.31
C VAL A 93 11.55 10.39 22.18
N THR A 94 12.27 10.49 23.30
CA THR A 94 12.12 11.55 24.29
C THR A 94 12.40 12.89 23.60
N SER A 95 11.34 13.58 23.20
CA SER A 95 11.40 14.97 22.73
C SER A 95 10.74 15.89 23.77
N PRO A 96 11.28 17.09 24.04
CA PRO A 96 10.94 17.84 25.24
C PRO A 96 9.54 18.43 25.17
N LYS A 97 8.83 18.32 26.31
CA LYS A 97 7.51 18.92 26.58
C LYS A 97 7.40 20.35 26.05
N LYS A 98 6.33 20.62 25.31
CA LYS A 98 5.72 21.96 25.25
C LYS A 98 4.23 21.85 25.52
N ASN A 99 3.85 22.24 26.74
CA ASN A 99 2.48 22.35 27.19
C ASN A 99 1.86 23.58 26.54
N THR A 100 0.66 23.51 25.96
CA THR A 100 -0.35 24.57 26.08
C THR A 100 -1.73 24.01 25.76
N SER A 101 -2.62 24.04 26.75
CA SER A 101 -4.05 23.76 26.62
C SER A 101 -4.77 25.01 26.11
N THR A 102 -5.74 24.88 25.21
CA THR A 102 -6.82 25.86 25.06
C THR A 102 -8.10 25.16 24.60
N SER A 103 -9.17 25.44 25.34
CA SER A 103 -10.52 24.91 25.23
C SER A 103 -11.37 25.76 24.26
N SER A 104 -12.21 25.13 23.44
CA SER A 104 -13.41 25.77 22.89
C SER A 104 -14.49 24.76 22.47
N ALA A 105 -15.74 25.18 22.65
CA ALA A 105 -17.03 24.49 22.67
C ALA A 105 -17.43 23.59 21.45
N PRO A 106 -18.43 22.69 21.61
CA PRO A 106 -18.80 21.70 20.60
C PRO A 106 -19.74 22.28 19.51
N PRO A 107 -19.55 21.93 18.22
CA PRO A 107 -20.55 22.17 17.19
C PRO A 107 -21.57 21.02 17.10
N LYS A 108 -22.79 21.39 16.71
CA LYS A 108 -23.98 20.56 16.47
C LYS A 108 -23.69 19.26 15.70
N THR A 109 -24.18 18.14 16.24
CA THR A 109 -24.17 16.79 15.66
C THR A 109 -24.96 16.73 14.34
N PRO A 110 -24.32 16.39 13.21
CA PRO A 110 -25.00 15.86 12.03
C PRO A 110 -25.52 14.43 12.33
N PRO A 111 -26.36 13.85 11.46
CA PRO A 111 -26.85 12.47 11.60
C PRO A 111 -25.68 11.48 11.72
N PRO A 112 -25.87 10.30 12.33
CA PRO A 112 -24.83 9.29 12.43
C PRO A 112 -24.48 8.80 11.01
N GLU A 113 -23.52 9.48 10.38
CA GLU A 113 -22.76 8.90 9.29
C GLU A 113 -22.19 7.60 9.84
N GLU A 114 -22.48 6.49 9.15
CA GLU A 114 -21.88 5.20 9.46
C GLU A 114 -20.37 5.44 9.49
N GLU A 115 -19.77 5.43 10.68
CA GLU A 115 -18.33 5.59 10.85
C GLU A 115 -17.68 4.37 10.21
N HIS A 116 -17.48 4.43 8.89
CA HIS A 116 -16.74 3.42 8.16
C HIS A 116 -15.42 3.23 8.89
N SER A 117 -15.09 1.96 9.17
CA SER A 117 -13.81 1.64 9.80
C SER A 117 -12.71 2.32 8.98
N LYS A 118 -11.69 2.86 9.63
CA LYS A 118 -10.56 3.50 8.91
C LYS A 118 -9.95 2.56 7.86
N PHE A 119 -10.04 1.27 8.11
CA PHE A 119 -9.75 0.22 7.14
C PHE A 119 -10.61 0.38 5.87
N ASP A 120 -11.93 0.40 5.99
CA ASP A 120 -12.88 0.52 4.86
C ASP A 120 -12.68 1.85 4.12
N ARG A 121 -12.47 2.94 4.84
CA ARG A 121 -12.16 4.26 4.26
C ARG A 121 -10.90 4.19 3.38
N TYR A 122 -9.83 3.60 3.91
CA TYR A 122 -8.60 3.41 3.15
C TYR A 122 -8.79 2.45 1.98
N ILE A 123 -9.47 1.32 2.15
CA ILE A 123 -9.68 0.38 1.04
C ILE A 123 -10.54 0.98 -0.06
N SER A 124 -11.50 1.85 0.28
CA SER A 124 -12.43 2.49 -0.66
C SER A 124 -11.81 3.59 -1.52
N GLY A 125 -10.53 3.91 -1.35
CA GLY A 125 -9.88 4.94 -2.17
C GLY A 125 -9.87 6.34 -1.54
N GLU A 126 -10.31 6.49 -0.29
CA GLU A 126 -10.33 7.80 0.36
C GLU A 126 -8.92 8.40 0.44
N GLY A 127 -8.84 9.74 0.30
CA GLY A 127 -7.59 10.51 0.15
C GLY A 127 -6.94 10.41 -1.24
N GLY A 128 -7.53 9.68 -2.20
CA GLY A 128 -7.08 9.61 -3.59
C GLY A 128 -5.88 8.70 -3.84
N GLU A 129 -5.49 8.52 -5.10
CA GLU A 129 -4.49 7.51 -5.50
C GLU A 129 -3.05 7.83 -5.08
N GLY A 130 -2.74 9.04 -4.62
CA GLY A 130 -1.37 9.44 -4.30
C GLY A 130 -0.41 9.35 -5.49
N ASP A 131 0.84 9.75 -5.26
CA ASP A 131 1.91 9.66 -6.26
C ASP A 131 2.56 8.27 -6.20
N ILE A 132 2.72 7.64 -7.36
CA ILE A 132 3.34 6.31 -7.49
C ILE A 132 4.81 6.29 -7.04
N ASP A 133 5.52 7.41 -7.23
CA ASP A 133 6.93 7.51 -6.91
C ASP A 133 7.17 8.05 -5.50
N LYS A 134 6.12 8.58 -4.86
CA LYS A 134 6.19 9.21 -3.53
C LYS A 134 5.04 8.79 -2.62
N PRO A 135 4.87 7.47 -2.36
CA PRO A 135 3.80 6.98 -1.49
C PRO A 135 3.90 7.53 -0.06
N LEU A 136 5.11 7.83 0.42
CA LEU A 136 5.33 8.37 1.76
C LEU A 136 4.83 9.82 1.92
N ASP A 137 4.88 10.64 0.87
CA ASP A 137 4.36 12.01 0.90
C ASP A 137 2.84 12.01 1.06
N TRP A 138 2.16 11.03 0.45
CA TRP A 138 0.74 10.82 0.62
C TRP A 138 0.42 10.46 2.07
N TRP A 139 1.14 9.49 2.65
CA TRP A 139 0.97 9.14 4.06
C TRP A 139 1.21 10.35 4.96
N TRP A 140 2.28 11.11 4.74
CA TRP A 140 2.60 12.30 5.52
C TRP A 140 1.46 13.34 5.52
N THR A 141 0.85 13.56 4.36
CA THR A 141 -0.25 14.51 4.19
C THR A 141 -1.52 14.05 4.91
N HIS A 142 -1.77 12.73 4.93
CA HIS A 142 -3.00 12.13 5.48
C HIS A 142 -2.82 11.54 6.89
N CYS A 143 -1.61 11.56 7.47
CA CYS A 143 -1.33 11.05 8.81
C CYS A 143 -2.18 11.71 9.91
N LYS A 144 -2.63 12.96 9.69
CA LYS A 144 -3.46 13.69 10.66
C LYS A 144 -4.95 13.33 10.56
N ASP A 145 -5.42 12.99 9.37
CA ASP A 145 -6.80 12.53 9.16
C ASP A 145 -6.96 11.05 9.56
N ILE A 146 -5.83 10.34 9.68
CA ILE A 146 -5.70 8.97 10.17
C ILE A 146 -5.07 9.01 11.57
N GLU A 147 -5.70 9.69 12.53
CA GLU A 147 -5.26 9.63 13.93
C GLU A 147 -5.25 8.17 14.39
N GLY A 148 -4.06 7.60 14.60
CA GLY A 148 -3.90 6.18 14.95
C GLY A 148 -2.87 5.42 14.13
N VAL A 149 -2.22 6.03 13.12
CA VAL A 149 -0.98 5.50 12.49
C VAL A 149 0.20 6.37 12.92
N PRO A 150 1.17 5.90 13.73
CA PRO A 150 2.29 6.72 14.14
C PRO A 150 3.08 7.10 12.90
N GLY A 151 3.35 8.40 12.76
CA GLY A 151 4.22 8.93 11.72
C GLY A 151 5.54 8.18 11.70
N PHE A 152 5.96 7.79 10.50
CA PHE A 152 7.30 7.27 10.25
C PHE A 152 8.33 8.36 10.59
N PRO A 153 9.32 8.11 11.47
CA PRO A 153 10.36 9.08 11.75
C PRO A 153 11.35 9.15 10.58
N ILE A 154 11.28 10.27 9.84
CA ILE A 154 12.38 11.12 9.36
C ILE A 154 13.72 10.39 9.13
N ILE A 155 14.03 10.05 7.87
CA ILE A 155 15.42 9.98 7.36
C ILE A 155 15.74 11.36 6.78
N ASN A 156 15.97 12.35 7.64
CA ASN A 156 16.66 13.59 7.27
C ASN A 156 18.13 13.45 7.65
N HIS A 157 18.84 12.52 7.02
CA HIS A 157 20.31 12.51 7.00
C HIS A 157 20.83 11.58 5.90
N ILE A 158 20.53 11.88 4.63
CA ILE A 158 21.43 11.57 3.52
C ILE A 158 21.36 12.76 2.55
N ALA A 159 22.18 13.77 2.84
CA ALA A 159 22.76 14.69 1.88
C ALA A 159 24.28 14.53 1.99
#